data_AF-A0A953AJ03-F1
#
_entry.id   AF-A0A953AJ03-F1
#
_cell.length_a   1.000
_cell.length_b   1.000
_cell.length_c   1.000
_cell.angle_alpha   90.00
_cell.angle_beta   90.00
_cell.angle_gamma   90.00
#
_symmetry.space_group_name_H-M   'P 1'
#
loop_
_entity.id
_entity.type
_entity.pdbx_description
1 polymer ?
#
loop_
_entity_poly.entity_id
_entity_poly.type
_entity_poly.pdbx_seq_one_letter_code
_entity_poly.pdbx_strand_id
1 'polypeptide(L)' 'MAQTREEFPIEKQIRKDIQDAQRARDQLKIDTLRMALGAIHNLEVARTDSKHPEYGKPLTEADCYQVIER' A
#
# COMPACT_ATOMS: atom_id res chain seq x y z
N MET A 1 14.39 -3.87 -12.85
CA MET A 1 14.73 -3.08 -11.65
C MET A 1 13.55 -2.17 -11.39
N ALA A 2 12.76 -2.45 -10.34
CA ALA A 2 11.66 -1.56 -9.97
C ALA A 2 12.29 -0.22 -9.55
N GLN A 3 11.95 0.86 -10.23
CA GLN A 3 12.32 2.20 -9.78
C GLN A 3 11.73 2.34 -8.37
N THR A 4 12.56 2.59 -7.38
CA THR A 4 12.12 2.82 -6.01
C THR A 4 11.34 4.13 -5.98
N ARG A 5 10.04 4.08 -6.25
CA ARG A 5 9.12 5.18 -6.02
C ARG A 5 9.25 5.60 -4.56
N GLU A 6 9.22 6.91 -4.30
CA GLU A 6 9.14 7.38 -2.92
C GLU A 6 7.86 6.83 -2.27
N GLU A 7 8.05 6.08 -1.20
CA GLU A 7 6.94 5.54 -0.42
C GLU A 7 6.11 6.67 0.17
N PHE A 8 4.79 6.55 0.07
CA PHE A 8 3.90 7.53 0.66
C PHE A 8 3.96 7.49 2.20
N PRO A 9 3.62 8.61 2.87
CA PRO A 9 3.57 8.65 4.33
C PRO A 9 2.77 7.51 4.96
N ILE A 10 1.61 7.16 4.38
CA ILE A 10 0.79 6.05 4.86
C ILE A 10 1.46 4.68 4.73
N GLU A 11 2.19 4.42 3.64
CA GLU A 11 2.96 3.18 3.48
C GLU A 11 4.08 3.07 4.51
N LYS A 12 4.78 4.18 4.77
CA LYS A 12 5.81 4.26 5.82
C LYS A 12 5.22 3.99 7.20
N GLN A 13 4.05 4.55 7.49
CA GLN A 13 3.34 4.32 8.75
C GLN A 13 2.92 2.85 8.89
N ILE A 14 2.31 2.25 7.86
CA ILE A 14 1.94 0.82 7.87
C ILE A 14 3.16 -0.07 8.10
N ARG A 15 4.30 0.22 7.46
CA ARG A 15 5.55 -0.55 7.68
C ARG A 15 6.04 -0.44 9.11
N LYS A 16 5.98 0.75 9.71
CA LYS A 16 6.29 0.95 11.13
C LYS A 16 5.34 0.15 12.02
N ASP A 17 4.04 0.21 11.74
CA ASP A 17 3.03 -0.53 12.51
C ASP A 17 3.19 -2.04 12.40
N ILE A 18 3.67 -2.55 11.25
CA ILE A 18 4.05 -3.96 11.09
C ILE A 18 5.21 -4.31 12.03
N GLN A 19 6.25 -3.47 12.12
CA GLN A 19 7.37 -3.71 13.03
C GLN A 19 6.91 -3.71 14.49
N ASP A 20 6.01 -2.80 14.86
CA ASP A 20 5.47 -2.73 16.21
C ASP A 20 4.57 -3.94 16.51
N ALA A 21 3.74 -4.39 15.56
CA ALA A 21 2.93 -5.60 15.70
C ALA A 21 3.80 -6.88 15.79
N GLN A 22 4.92 -6.94 15.05
CA GLN A 22 5.91 -8.02 15.16
C GLN A 22 6.52 -8.10 16.55
N ARG A 23 6.92 -6.95 17.13
CA ARG A 23 7.44 -6.89 18.51
C ARG A 23 6.41 -7.36 19.53
N ALA A 24 5.14 -6.99 19.31
CA ALA A 24 4.02 -7.41 20.15
C ALA A 24 3.55 -8.86 19.88
N ARG A 25 4.08 -9.53 18.85
CA ARG A 25 3.63 -10.85 18.37
C ARG A 25 2.13 -10.90 18.03
N ASP A 26 1.59 -9.78 17.57
CA ASP A 26 0.18 -9.65 17.17
C ASP A 26 0.01 -10.09 15.71
N GLN A 27 -0.17 -11.39 15.50
CA GLN A 27 -0.23 -11.98 14.17
C GLN A 27 -1.42 -11.45 13.35
N LEU A 28 -2.58 -11.27 13.98
CA LEU A 28 -3.77 -10.76 13.31
C LEU A 28 -3.52 -9.35 12.75
N LYS A 29 -2.88 -8.48 13.55
CA LYS A 29 -2.53 -7.13 13.11
C LYS A 29 -1.47 -7.14 12.01
N ILE A 30 -0.45 -8.01 12.11
CA ILE A 30 0.58 -8.16 11.06
C ILE A 30 -0.06 -8.53 9.72
N ASP A 31 -0.94 -9.53 9.71
CA ASP A 31 -1.56 -10.01 8.48
C ASP A 31 -2.48 -8.95 7.88
N THR A 32 -3.26 -8.25 8.72
CA THR A 32 -4.11 -7.13 8.30
C THR A 32 -3.29 -6.01 7.66
N LEU A 33 -2.20 -5.58 8.30
CA LEU A 33 -1.35 -4.51 7.77
C LEU A 33 -0.62 -4.90 6.48
N ARG A 34 -0.22 -6.17 6.35
CA ARG A 34 0.38 -6.69 5.10
C ARG A 34 -0.63 -6.75 3.96
N MET A 35 -1.88 -7.12 4.24
CA MET A 35 -2.95 -7.07 3.24
C MET A 35 -3.18 -5.64 2.74
N ALA A 36 -3.23 -4.66 3.65
CA ALA A 36 -3.38 -3.25 3.29
C ALA A 36 -2.24 -2.76 2.38
N LEU A 37 -0.99 -3.09 2.71
CA LEU A 37 0.17 -2.74 1.89
C LEU A 37 0.12 -3.43 0.51
N GLY A 38 -0.29 -4.70 0.46
CA GLY A 38 -0.50 -5.43 -0.79
C GLY A 38 -1.59 -4.82 -1.66
N ALA A 39 -2.68 -4.34 -1.06
CA ALA A 39 -3.76 -3.68 -1.79
C ALA A 39 -3.30 -2.35 -2.43
N ILE A 40 -2.46 -1.57 -1.74
CA ILE A 40 -1.85 -0.35 -2.29
C ILE A 40 -0.96 -0.71 -3.49
N HIS A 41 -0.13 -1.74 -3.38
CA HIS A 41 0.71 -2.20 -4.49
C HIS A 41 -0.12 -2.72 -5.67
N ASN A 42 -1.23 -3.41 -5.41
CA ASN A 42 -2.14 -3.85 -6.46
C ASN A 42 -2.76 -2.67 -7.22
N LEU A 43 -3.08 -1.56 -6.55
CA LEU A 43 -3.56 -0.35 -7.22
C LEU A 43 -2.49 0.25 -8.14
N GLU A 44 -1.24 0.29 -7.68
CA GLU A 44 -0.11 0.74 -8.49
C GLU A 44 0.04 -0.11 -9.76
N VAL A 45 0.00 -1.43 -9.62
CA VAL A 45 0.03 -2.36 -10.77
C VAL A 45 -1.21 -2.17 -11.66
N ALA A 46 -2.40 -1.99 -11.09
CA ALA A 46 -3.63 -1.77 -11.86
C ALA A 46 -3.54 -0.52 -12.74
N ARG A 47 -2.86 0.56 -12.31
CA ARG A 47 -2.64 1.75 -13.14
C ARG A 47 -1.66 1.55 -14.29
N THR A 48 -1.00 0.39 -14.37
CA THR A 48 -0.21 -0.03 -15.55
C THR A 48 -1.04 -0.81 -16.58
N ASP A 49 -2.28 -1.17 -16.26
CA ASP A 49 -3.20 -1.81 -17.21
C ASP A 49 -3.89 -0.74 -18.07
N SER A 50 -3.79 -0.85 -19.40
CA SER A 50 -4.41 0.06 -20.36
C SER A 50 -5.93 0.13 -20.27
N LYS A 51 -6.57 -0.86 -19.63
CA LYS A 51 -8.01 -0.91 -19.38
C LYS A 51 -8.43 -0.21 -18.09
N HIS A 52 -7.48 0.16 -17.23
CA HIS A 52 -7.81 0.86 -15.98
C HIS A 52 -8.24 2.31 -16.29
N PRO A 53 -9.32 2.83 -15.67
CA PRO A 53 -9.78 4.21 -15.92
C PRO A 53 -8.72 5.29 -15.66
N GLU A 54 -7.71 4.95 -14.85
CA GLU A 54 -6.60 5.83 -14.47
C GLU A 54 -5.25 5.34 -15.01
N TYR A 55 -5.27 4.58 -16.11
CA TYR A 55 -4.07 4.10 -16.77
C TYR A 55 -3.03 5.21 -16.98
N GLY A 56 -1.80 4.94 -16.59
CA GLY A 56 -0.66 5.85 -16.75
C GLY A 56 -0.67 7.08 -15.83
N LYS A 57 -1.70 7.26 -14.99
CA LYS A 57 -1.71 8.33 -13.98
C LYS A 57 -0.82 7.94 -12.79
N PRO A 58 -0.02 8.88 -12.25
CA PRO A 58 0.76 8.60 -11.06
C PRO A 58 -0.15 8.30 -9.87
N LEU A 59 0.29 7.43 -8.97
CA LEU A 59 -0.35 7.24 -7.68
C LEU A 59 -0.28 8.55 -6.88
N THR A 60 -1.32 8.87 -6.12
CA THR A 60 -1.33 9.96 -5.14
C THR A 60 -1.52 9.39 -3.74
N GLU A 61 -1.20 10.18 -2.72
CA GLU A 61 -1.41 9.75 -1.34
C GLU A 61 -2.91 9.52 -1.02
N ALA A 62 -3.80 10.33 -1.59
CA ALA A 62 -5.25 10.18 -1.43
C ALA A 62 -5.76 8.82 -1.97
N ASP A 63 -5.17 8.34 -3.06
CA ASP A 63 -5.51 7.03 -3.63
C ASP A 63 -5.18 5.90 -2.66
N CYS A 64 -4.07 6.02 -1.93
CA CYS A 64 -3.67 5.03 -0.93
C CYS A 64 -4.59 5.03 0.29
N TYR A 65 -5.07 6.20 0.73
CA TYR A 65 -6.09 6.26 1.79
C TYR A 65 -7.41 5.61 1.34
N GLN A 66 -7.86 5.85 0.10
CA GLN A 66 -9.07 5.22 -0.42
C GLN A 66 -9.01 3.68 -0.46
N VAL A 67 -7.82 3.10 -0.61
CA VAL A 67 -7.66 1.63 -0.57
C VAL A 67 -7.92 1.08 0.84
N ILE A 68 -7.60 1.84 1.88
CA ILE A 68 -7.73 1.43 3.28
C ILE A 68 -9.14 1.66 3.81
N GLU A 69 -9.82 2.72 3.35
CA GLU A 69 -11.15 3.12 3.82
C GLU A 69 -12.33 2.33 3.21
N ARG A 70 -12.06 1.47 2.22
CA ARG A 70 -13.08 0.64 1.53
C ARG A 70 -13.41 -0.63 2.28
#